data_AF-A0A8J6LF60-F1
#
_entry.id   AF-A0A8J6LF60-F1
#
_cell.length_a   1.000
_cell.length_b   1.000
_cell.length_c   1.000
_cell.angle_alpha   90.00
_cell.angle_beta   90.00
_cell.angle_gamma   90.00
#
_symmetry.space_group_name_H-M   'P 1'
#
loop_
_entity.id
_entity.type
_entity.pdbx_description
1 polymer ?
#
loop_
_entity_poly.entity_id
_entity_poly.type
_entity_poly.pdbx_seq_one_letter_code
_entity_poly.pdbx_strand_id
1 'polypeptide(L)'
;MDVTEQERKKKGNKRDKPEHDSPTNEERVFQRSKVIDRTPTKTEINRQQQNTKMEEIKTMIQQLSQDFKEEMTKFKREIKEDIQEIKDDISILKTEARQNRKKVEDLNGKICKVEREWTREKNEMNKKLAETEDKIERMEKTRIRNNIIVTGIEINTKESKQLKEAVARILNEELNVKAGVNKAYRIGVKKYVVELTDWESKIQILKTKKVLKGKDMYIESELTREEMAIQKKIRDIAREER
;
A
#
# COMPACT_ATOMS: atom_id res chain seq x y z
N MET A 1 -40.30 -21.26 -6.93
CA MET A 1 -41.18 -20.26 -6.27
C MET A 1 -42.23 -19.90 -7.29
N ASP A 2 -43.34 -20.62 -7.22
CA ASP A 2 -44.61 -20.35 -7.92
C ASP A 2 -45.20 -19.01 -7.48
N VAL A 3 -45.96 -18.35 -8.36
CA VAL A 3 -47.42 -18.14 -8.19
C VAL A 3 -48.05 -17.86 -9.57
N THR A 4 -49.02 -18.69 -9.94
CA THR A 4 -50.04 -18.54 -10.99
C THR A 4 -51.34 -17.97 -10.42
N GLU A 5 -52.09 -17.15 -11.18
CA GLU A 5 -53.56 -17.02 -11.16
C GLU A 5 -53.96 -16.05 -12.33
N GLN A 6 -54.70 -16.38 -13.40
CA GLN A 6 -56.11 -16.84 -13.55
C GLN A 6 -57.09 -15.99 -12.70
N GLU A 7 -58.23 -15.43 -13.17
CA GLU A 7 -59.28 -15.85 -14.11
C GLU A 7 -60.35 -14.70 -14.17
N ARG A 8 -61.06 -14.32 -15.25
CA ARG A 8 -62.45 -14.71 -15.71
C ARG A 8 -63.12 -13.46 -16.35
N LYS A 9 -63.58 -13.45 -17.61
CA LYS A 9 -64.85 -13.96 -18.25
C LYS A 9 -66.18 -13.24 -17.88
N LYS A 10 -66.86 -12.72 -18.93
CA LYS A 10 -68.30 -12.88 -19.35
C LYS A 10 -68.59 -11.84 -20.45
N LYS A 11 -68.92 -12.09 -21.74
CA LYS A 11 -69.90 -12.94 -22.48
C LYS A 11 -71.39 -12.61 -22.26
N GLY A 12 -72.05 -12.19 -23.36
CA GLY A 12 -73.47 -12.44 -23.71
C GLY A 12 -74.18 -11.20 -24.28
N ASN A 13 -74.41 -11.03 -25.60
CA ASN A 13 -75.31 -11.67 -26.59
C ASN A 13 -76.78 -11.16 -26.62
N LYS A 14 -77.20 -10.70 -27.83
CA LYS A 14 -78.45 -10.98 -28.60
C LYS A 14 -79.81 -10.73 -27.91
N ARG A 15 -80.91 -10.32 -28.53
CA ARG A 15 -81.36 -9.96 -29.90
C ARG A 15 -82.84 -9.53 -29.74
N ASP A 16 -83.38 -8.94 -30.81
CA ASP A 16 -84.78 -9.01 -31.29
C ASP A 16 -85.70 -7.78 -31.13
N LYS A 17 -86.24 -7.42 -32.31
CA LYS A 17 -87.36 -6.54 -32.69
C LYS A 17 -88.72 -7.21 -32.25
N PRO A 18 -89.95 -6.74 -32.56
CA PRO A 18 -90.38 -5.73 -33.55
C PRO A 18 -91.66 -4.89 -33.23
N GLU A 19 -92.12 -4.17 -34.28
CA GLU A 19 -93.52 -3.82 -34.65
C GLU A 19 -94.22 -2.65 -33.90
N HIS A 20 -94.53 -1.54 -34.59
CA HIS A 20 -95.68 -1.24 -35.47
C HIS A 20 -96.94 -0.87 -34.67
N ASP A 21 -97.36 0.40 -34.72
CA ASP A 21 -98.59 0.80 -35.43
C ASP A 21 -98.97 2.27 -35.20
N SER A 22 -99.30 2.92 -36.31
CA SER A 22 -99.94 4.23 -36.40
C SER A 22 -101.38 4.16 -35.93
N PRO A 23 -102.01 5.32 -35.64
CA PRO A 23 -103.16 5.65 -36.48
C PRO A 23 -103.18 7.12 -36.97
N THR A 24 -103.46 7.23 -38.26
CA THR A 24 -104.26 8.27 -38.96
C THR A 24 -105.53 8.65 -38.15
N ASN A 25 -106.08 9.87 -38.15
CA ASN A 25 -106.64 10.60 -39.28
C ASN A 25 -107.25 11.96 -38.83
N GLU A 26 -107.38 12.92 -39.77
CA GLU A 26 -108.35 14.04 -39.85
C GLU A 26 -108.38 15.11 -38.72
N GLU A 27 -108.30 16.42 -38.95
CA GLU A 27 -109.02 17.27 -39.91
C GLU A 27 -108.28 18.63 -40.11
N ARG A 28 -108.46 19.24 -41.30
CA ARG A 28 -107.94 20.57 -41.67
C ARG A 28 -108.72 21.68 -40.97
N VAL A 29 -108.14 22.88 -40.83
CA VAL A 29 -108.71 24.20 -41.25
C VAL A 29 -107.78 25.37 -40.85
N PHE A 30 -107.31 26.10 -41.87
CA PHE A 30 -106.89 27.52 -41.93
C PHE A 30 -106.35 28.26 -40.67
N GLN A 31 -105.13 28.82 -40.75
CA GLN A 31 -104.86 30.24 -41.06
C GLN A 31 -103.37 30.60 -40.82
N ARG A 32 -102.74 31.22 -41.83
CA ARG A 32 -101.37 31.76 -41.78
C ARG A 32 -101.28 32.90 -40.76
N SER A 33 -100.29 32.87 -39.88
CA SER A 33 -99.84 34.02 -39.08
C SER A 33 -98.31 34.14 -39.17
N LYS A 34 -97.86 35.36 -39.49
CA LYS A 34 -96.46 35.76 -39.72
C LYS A 34 -95.50 35.26 -38.65
N VAL A 35 -94.35 34.71 -39.10
CA VAL A 35 -93.14 34.57 -38.29
C VAL A 35 -92.68 35.99 -37.93
N ILE A 36 -92.74 36.32 -36.65
CA ILE A 36 -92.16 37.53 -36.07
C ILE A 36 -90.96 37.05 -35.25
N ASP A 37 -89.75 37.38 -35.69
CA ASP A 37 -88.52 37.16 -34.93
C ASP A 37 -88.62 37.91 -33.59
N ARG A 38 -88.72 37.16 -32.50
CA ARG A 38 -88.65 37.72 -31.14
C ARG A 38 -87.19 37.94 -30.78
N THR A 39 -86.86 39.13 -30.30
CA THR A 39 -85.58 39.43 -29.65
C THR A 39 -85.34 38.43 -28.52
N PRO A 40 -84.13 37.82 -28.40
CA PRO A 40 -83.91 36.72 -27.45
C PRO A 40 -84.15 37.17 -26.01
N THR A 41 -84.80 36.30 -25.22
CA THR A 41 -85.05 36.56 -23.80
C THR A 41 -83.74 36.61 -23.01
N LYS A 42 -83.68 37.39 -21.92
CA LYS A 42 -82.47 37.53 -21.06
C LYS A 42 -81.90 36.17 -20.62
N THR A 43 -82.75 35.15 -20.50
CA THR A 43 -82.42 33.76 -20.20
C THR A 43 -81.69 33.05 -21.36
N GLU A 44 -82.10 33.29 -22.61
CA GLU A 44 -81.43 32.76 -23.82
C GLU A 44 -80.07 33.42 -24.05
N ILE A 45 -79.97 34.74 -23.81
CA ILE A 45 -78.69 35.48 -23.88
C ILE A 45 -77.71 34.92 -22.84
N ASN A 46 -78.16 34.63 -21.61
CA ASN A 46 -77.32 34.04 -20.57
C ASN A 46 -76.89 32.60 -20.94
N ARG A 47 -77.78 31.79 -21.50
CA ARG A 47 -77.45 30.43 -21.98
C ARG A 47 -76.44 30.45 -23.14
N GLN A 48 -76.57 31.41 -24.07
CA GLN A 48 -75.59 31.62 -25.14
C GLN A 48 -74.23 32.09 -24.58
N GLN A 49 -74.22 32.96 -23.58
CA GLN A 49 -73.01 33.38 -22.87
C GLN A 49 -72.37 32.24 -22.06
N GLN A 50 -73.15 31.34 -21.48
CA GLN A 50 -72.64 30.14 -20.79
C GLN A 50 -72.07 29.11 -21.77
N ASN A 51 -72.74 28.90 -22.92
CA ASN A 51 -72.25 28.00 -23.96
C ASN A 51 -70.94 28.51 -24.58
N THR A 52 -70.81 29.81 -24.84
CA THR A 52 -69.57 30.40 -25.34
C THR A 52 -68.42 30.25 -24.35
N LYS A 53 -68.65 30.52 -23.06
CA LYS A 53 -67.67 30.25 -21.99
C LYS A 53 -67.28 28.77 -21.89
N MET A 54 -68.23 27.85 -22.08
CA MET A 54 -67.94 26.41 -22.06
C MET A 54 -67.08 25.98 -23.25
N GLU A 55 -67.34 26.53 -24.44
CA GLU A 55 -66.51 26.27 -25.61
C GLU A 55 -65.10 26.86 -25.44
N GLU A 56 -64.97 28.07 -24.87
CA GLU A 56 -63.66 28.65 -24.51
C GLU A 56 -62.87 27.75 -23.54
N ILE A 57 -63.53 27.20 -22.52
CA ILE A 57 -62.91 26.26 -21.56
C ILE A 57 -62.49 24.96 -22.26
N LYS A 58 -63.32 24.41 -23.15
CA LYS A 58 -62.96 23.22 -23.94
C LYS A 58 -61.74 23.48 -24.82
N THR A 59 -61.68 24.63 -25.48
CA THR A 59 -60.54 25.03 -26.31
C THR A 59 -59.27 25.18 -25.46
N MET A 60 -59.35 25.80 -24.28
CA MET A 60 -58.20 25.87 -23.35
C MET A 60 -57.74 24.48 -22.90
N ILE A 61 -58.67 23.57 -22.55
CA ILE A 61 -58.33 22.19 -22.14
C ILE A 61 -57.67 21.42 -23.30
N GLN A 62 -58.16 21.60 -24.52
CA GLN A 62 -57.56 21.00 -25.71
C GLN A 62 -56.15 21.53 -25.96
N GLN A 63 -55.95 22.85 -25.83
CA GLN A 63 -54.63 23.47 -25.95
C GLN A 63 -53.66 22.95 -24.88
N LEU A 64 -54.07 22.95 -23.60
CA LEU A 64 -53.26 22.41 -22.50
C LEU A 64 -52.91 20.94 -22.70
N SER A 65 -53.84 20.14 -23.23
CA SER A 65 -53.60 18.73 -23.53
C SER A 65 -52.57 18.54 -24.65
N GLN A 66 -52.60 19.43 -25.64
CA GLN A 66 -51.64 19.46 -26.74
C GLN A 66 -50.26 19.90 -26.26
N ASP A 67 -50.18 21.00 -25.49
CA ASP A 67 -48.93 21.51 -24.91
C ASP A 67 -48.26 20.45 -24.02
N PHE A 68 -49.04 19.79 -23.15
CA PHE A 68 -48.53 18.72 -22.30
C PHE A 68 -48.00 17.53 -23.12
N LYS A 69 -48.67 17.18 -24.21
CA LYS A 69 -48.21 16.12 -25.10
C LYS A 69 -46.89 16.49 -25.77
N GLU A 70 -46.73 17.74 -26.19
CA GLU A 70 -45.49 18.25 -26.78
C GLU A 70 -44.34 18.24 -25.78
N GLU A 71 -44.55 18.76 -24.57
CA GLU A 71 -43.56 18.69 -23.48
C GLU A 71 -43.16 17.25 -23.15
N MET A 72 -44.13 16.35 -23.05
CA MET A 72 -43.85 14.92 -22.81
C MET A 72 -43.03 14.29 -23.94
N THR A 73 -43.28 14.67 -25.20
CA THR A 73 -42.46 14.17 -26.32
C THR A 73 -41.05 14.73 -26.31
N LYS A 74 -40.87 15.99 -25.90
CA LYS A 74 -39.56 16.63 -25.75
C LYS A 74 -38.77 15.98 -24.61
N PHE A 75 -39.37 15.85 -23.43
CA PHE A 75 -38.77 15.20 -22.28
C PHE A 75 -38.36 13.75 -22.56
N LYS A 76 -39.21 12.99 -23.25
CA LYS A 76 -38.89 11.62 -23.68
C LYS A 76 -37.67 11.55 -24.61
N ARG A 77 -37.47 12.58 -25.45
CA ARG A 77 -36.32 12.67 -26.35
C ARG A 77 -35.05 12.97 -25.57
N GLU A 78 -35.09 13.95 -24.67
CA GLU A 78 -33.96 14.32 -23.79
C GLU A 78 -33.50 13.12 -22.96
N ILE A 79 -34.42 12.42 -22.27
CA ILE A 79 -34.08 11.18 -21.54
C ILE A 79 -33.39 10.15 -22.45
N LYS A 80 -33.86 10.01 -23.69
CA LYS A 80 -33.29 9.03 -24.63
C LYS A 80 -31.87 9.42 -25.05
N GLU A 81 -31.61 10.71 -25.23
CA GLU A 81 -30.30 11.26 -25.51
C GLU A 81 -29.36 11.05 -24.32
N ASP A 82 -29.78 11.41 -23.11
CA ASP A 82 -29.01 11.19 -21.88
C ASP A 82 -28.67 9.70 -21.65
N ILE A 83 -29.65 8.80 -21.86
CA ILE A 83 -29.43 7.35 -21.75
C ILE A 83 -28.38 6.87 -22.77
N GLN A 84 -28.35 7.47 -23.97
CA GLN A 84 -27.38 7.11 -24.98
C GLN A 84 -25.98 7.60 -24.61
N GLU A 85 -25.85 8.83 -24.12
CA GLU A 85 -24.58 9.38 -23.62
C GLU A 85 -24.03 8.54 -22.46
N ILE A 86 -24.86 8.21 -21.47
CA ILE A 86 -24.47 7.35 -20.34
C ILE A 86 -23.97 5.98 -20.82
N LYS A 87 -24.58 5.40 -21.86
CA LYS A 87 -24.12 4.11 -22.42
C LYS A 87 -22.75 4.23 -23.07
N ASP A 88 -22.51 5.32 -23.77
CA ASP A 88 -21.24 5.57 -24.44
C ASP A 88 -20.12 5.77 -23.42
N ASP A 89 -20.39 6.55 -22.35
CA ASP A 89 -19.48 6.71 -21.21
C ASP A 89 -19.17 5.39 -20.51
N ILE A 90 -20.20 4.58 -20.23
CA ILE A 90 -20.00 3.24 -19.64
C ILE A 90 -19.12 2.37 -20.53
N SER A 91 -19.30 2.45 -21.86
CA SER A 91 -18.47 1.71 -22.82
C SER A 91 -17.01 2.15 -22.74
N ILE A 92 -16.75 3.45 -22.74
CA ILE A 92 -15.41 4.04 -22.61
C ILE A 92 -14.77 3.59 -21.29
N LEU A 93 -15.44 3.81 -20.15
CA LEU A 93 -14.96 3.42 -18.83
C LEU A 93 -14.63 1.93 -18.73
N LYS A 94 -15.44 1.06 -19.36
CA LYS A 94 -15.17 -0.38 -19.39
C LYS A 94 -13.90 -0.70 -20.15
N THR A 95 -13.62 -0.01 -21.25
CA THR A 95 -12.37 -0.19 -22.01
C THR A 95 -11.16 0.30 -21.22
N GLU A 96 -11.24 1.45 -20.57
CA GLU A 96 -10.17 2.01 -19.73
C GLU A 96 -9.89 1.11 -18.53
N ALA A 97 -10.92 0.64 -17.83
CA ALA A 97 -10.77 -0.29 -16.71
C ALA A 97 -10.04 -1.58 -17.15
N ARG A 98 -10.35 -2.10 -18.34
CA ARG A 98 -9.66 -3.27 -18.90
C ARG A 98 -8.19 -2.97 -19.21
N GLN A 99 -7.88 -1.81 -19.77
CA GLN A 99 -6.49 -1.40 -20.06
C GLN A 99 -5.69 -1.19 -18.77
N ASN A 100 -6.28 -0.53 -17.78
CA ASN A 100 -5.64 -0.30 -16.49
C ASN A 100 -5.37 -1.62 -15.76
N ARG A 101 -6.30 -2.58 -15.80
CA ARG A 101 -6.07 -3.92 -15.26
C ARG A 101 -4.85 -4.60 -15.88
N LYS A 102 -4.70 -4.54 -17.21
CA LYS A 102 -3.52 -5.09 -17.90
C LYS A 102 -2.23 -4.40 -17.47
N LYS A 103 -2.22 -3.07 -17.39
CA LYS A 103 -1.05 -2.30 -16.93
C LYS A 103 -0.65 -2.69 -15.51
N VAL A 104 -1.62 -2.87 -14.61
CA VAL A 104 -1.37 -3.32 -13.23
C VAL A 104 -0.78 -4.74 -13.21
N GLU A 105 -1.33 -5.67 -14.00
CA GLU A 105 -0.79 -7.02 -14.13
C GLU A 105 0.66 -7.02 -14.66
N ASP A 106 0.95 -6.20 -15.69
CA ASP A 106 2.30 -6.05 -16.25
C ASP A 106 3.29 -5.45 -15.24
N LEU A 107 2.87 -4.41 -14.51
CA LEU A 107 3.70 -3.78 -13.48
C LEU A 107 3.99 -4.74 -12.34
N ASN A 108 2.98 -5.47 -11.86
CA ASN A 108 3.17 -6.52 -10.84
C ASN A 108 4.15 -7.59 -11.33
N GLY A 109 4.06 -7.99 -12.60
CA GLY A 109 5.02 -8.92 -13.20
C GLY A 109 6.46 -8.40 -13.20
N LYS A 110 6.66 -7.10 -13.47
CA LYS A 110 7.97 -6.44 -13.41
C LYS A 110 8.49 -6.34 -11.97
N ILE A 111 7.64 -5.94 -11.03
CA ILE A 111 7.99 -5.88 -9.59
C ILE A 111 8.47 -7.25 -9.11
N CYS A 112 7.70 -8.31 -9.39
CA CYS A 112 8.08 -9.68 -9.02
C CYS A 112 9.41 -10.15 -9.63
N LYS A 113 9.84 -9.61 -10.78
CA LYS A 113 11.16 -9.92 -11.37
C LYS A 113 12.27 -9.19 -10.61
N VAL A 114 12.10 -7.89 -10.41
CA VAL A 114 13.06 -7.04 -9.69
C VAL A 114 13.24 -7.54 -8.26
N GLU A 115 12.19 -7.92 -7.55
CA GLU A 115 12.28 -8.46 -6.19
C GLU A 115 13.10 -9.77 -6.13
N ARG A 116 12.93 -10.64 -7.13
CA ARG A 116 13.72 -11.88 -7.23
C ARG A 116 15.19 -11.62 -7.50
N GLU A 117 15.49 -10.71 -8.42
CA GLU A 117 16.87 -10.29 -8.74
C GLU A 117 17.52 -9.64 -7.53
N TRP A 118 16.83 -8.69 -6.90
CA TRP A 118 17.28 -8.04 -5.67
C TRP A 118 17.58 -9.03 -4.55
N THR A 119 16.67 -9.99 -4.32
CA THR A 119 16.87 -11.02 -3.29
C THR A 119 18.10 -11.88 -3.59
N ARG A 120 18.31 -12.24 -4.86
CA ARG A 120 19.47 -13.02 -5.29
C ARG A 120 20.77 -12.25 -5.09
N GLU A 121 20.83 -11.00 -5.56
CA GLU A 121 22.00 -10.14 -5.42
C GLU A 121 22.31 -9.86 -3.95
N LYS A 122 21.29 -9.57 -3.13
CA LYS A 122 21.45 -9.38 -1.69
C LYS A 122 22.07 -10.61 -1.02
N ASN A 123 21.59 -11.81 -1.36
CA ASN A 123 22.14 -13.05 -0.80
C ASN A 123 23.59 -13.29 -1.25
N GLU A 124 23.90 -13.01 -2.52
CA GLU A 124 25.26 -13.13 -3.04
C GLU A 124 26.22 -12.13 -2.39
N MET A 125 25.79 -10.88 -2.22
CA MET A 125 26.56 -9.85 -1.54
C MET A 125 26.79 -10.17 -0.07
N ASN A 126 25.77 -10.64 0.65
CA ASN A 126 25.91 -11.09 2.03
C ASN A 126 26.91 -12.25 2.17
N LYS A 127 26.89 -13.20 1.22
CA LYS A 127 27.85 -14.30 1.19
C LYS A 127 29.28 -13.80 0.97
N LYS A 128 29.49 -12.93 -0.02
CA LYS A 128 30.80 -12.32 -0.29
C LYS A 128 31.31 -11.49 0.88
N LEU A 129 30.41 -10.79 1.57
CA LEU A 129 30.75 -10.01 2.76
C LEU A 129 31.23 -10.93 3.88
N ALA A 130 30.49 -11.99 4.21
CA ALA A 130 30.88 -12.97 5.22
C ALA A 130 32.22 -13.65 4.89
N GLU A 131 32.45 -14.04 3.62
CA GLU A 131 33.73 -14.62 3.18
C GLU A 131 34.90 -13.62 3.33
N THR A 132 34.63 -12.34 3.10
CA THR A 132 35.63 -11.27 3.23
C THR A 132 35.94 -10.98 4.70
N GLU A 133 34.92 -10.91 5.55
CA GLU A 133 35.05 -10.76 7.00
C GLU A 133 35.86 -11.91 7.59
N ASP A 134 35.52 -13.16 7.26
CA ASP A 134 36.26 -14.35 7.66
C ASP A 134 37.73 -14.32 7.21
N LYS A 135 37.98 -13.83 5.99
CA LYS A 135 39.34 -13.72 5.44
C LYS A 135 40.14 -12.65 6.19
N ILE A 136 39.52 -11.50 6.46
CA ILE A 136 40.13 -10.41 7.24
C ILE A 136 40.46 -10.91 8.65
N GLU A 137 39.53 -11.58 9.31
CA GLU A 137 39.73 -12.12 10.65
C GLU A 137 40.86 -13.16 10.67
N ARG A 138 40.89 -14.08 9.71
CA ARG A 138 42.01 -15.05 9.57
C ARG A 138 43.35 -14.36 9.32
N MET A 139 43.39 -13.33 8.48
CA MET A 139 44.59 -12.55 8.22
C MET A 139 45.04 -11.75 9.45
N GLU A 140 44.10 -11.20 10.22
CA GLU A 140 44.44 -10.47 11.44
C GLU A 140 44.99 -11.42 12.50
N LYS A 141 44.36 -12.58 12.72
CA LYS A 141 44.86 -13.61 13.65
C LYS A 141 46.27 -14.07 13.32
N THR A 142 46.60 -14.26 12.04
CA THR A 142 47.97 -14.65 11.66
C THR A 142 48.96 -13.51 11.87
N ARG A 143 48.57 -12.26 11.57
CA ARG A 143 49.41 -11.07 11.78
C ARG A 143 49.72 -10.81 13.24
N ILE A 144 48.74 -10.96 14.14
CA ILE A 144 48.92 -10.73 15.58
C ILE A 144 49.30 -12.00 16.35
N ARG A 145 49.50 -13.12 15.64
CA ARG A 145 49.72 -14.43 16.23
C ARG A 145 50.84 -14.40 17.25
N ASN A 146 51.97 -13.75 16.95
CA ASN A 146 53.12 -13.71 17.86
C ASN A 146 53.13 -12.47 18.75
N ASN A 147 52.06 -11.68 18.76
CA ASN A 147 52.00 -10.45 19.52
C ASN A 147 51.50 -10.67 20.95
N ILE A 148 52.11 -9.97 21.88
CA ILE A 148 51.67 -9.89 23.27
C ILE A 148 51.48 -8.43 23.66
N ILE A 149 50.54 -8.21 24.58
CA ILE A 149 50.30 -6.92 25.22
C ILE A 149 50.92 -6.98 26.60
N VAL A 150 51.81 -6.04 26.90
CA VAL A 150 52.42 -5.88 28.21
C VAL A 150 51.90 -4.60 28.84
N THR A 151 51.31 -4.72 30.02
CA THR A 151 50.73 -3.60 30.79
C THR A 151 51.43 -3.48 32.14
N GLY A 152 51.59 -2.26 32.64
CA GLY A 152 52.14 -1.99 33.97
C GLY A 152 53.59 -1.53 34.02
N ILE A 153 54.30 -1.60 32.89
CA ILE A 153 55.68 -1.10 32.78
C ILE A 153 55.66 0.37 32.38
N GLU A 154 56.59 1.17 32.91
CA GLU A 154 56.84 2.53 32.44
C GLU A 154 58.25 2.61 31.83
N ILE A 155 58.29 2.74 30.50
CA ILE A 155 59.56 2.86 29.75
C ILE A 155 59.63 4.28 29.20
N ASN A 156 60.61 5.06 29.68
CA ASN A 156 60.80 6.47 29.35
C ASN A 156 61.52 6.70 28.00
N THR A 157 61.32 5.79 27.05
CA THR A 157 62.04 5.78 25.78
C THR A 157 61.07 5.82 24.61
N LYS A 158 61.28 6.78 23.68
CA LYS A 158 60.47 6.92 22.45
C LYS A 158 61.06 6.16 21.26
N GLU A 159 62.35 5.82 21.30
CA GLU A 159 63.01 5.14 20.20
C GLU A 159 62.69 3.63 20.17
N SER A 160 62.30 3.12 19.00
CA SER A 160 61.82 1.74 18.84
C SER A 160 62.89 0.67 19.13
N LYS A 161 64.16 0.93 18.78
CA LYS A 161 65.27 -0.01 19.06
C LYS A 161 65.51 -0.19 20.56
N GLN A 162 65.64 0.91 21.28
CA GLN A 162 65.82 0.90 22.73
C GLN A 162 64.60 0.35 23.46
N LEU A 163 63.38 0.61 22.95
CA LEU A 163 62.15 0.03 23.50
C LEU A 163 62.14 -1.50 23.36
N LYS A 164 62.54 -2.02 22.20
CA LYS A 164 62.69 -3.47 21.97
C LYS A 164 63.67 -4.09 22.96
N GLU A 165 64.84 -3.50 23.15
CA GLU A 165 65.86 -4.00 24.09
C GLU A 165 65.39 -3.92 25.54
N ALA A 166 64.78 -2.81 25.94
CA ALA A 166 64.24 -2.62 27.30
C ALA A 166 63.16 -3.64 27.62
N VAL A 167 62.21 -3.86 26.70
CA VAL A 167 61.14 -4.86 26.87
C VAL A 167 61.72 -6.27 26.93
N ALA A 168 62.68 -6.61 26.06
CA ALA A 168 63.33 -7.92 26.07
C ALA A 168 64.05 -8.19 27.40
N ARG A 169 64.75 -7.19 27.95
CA ARG A 169 65.42 -7.29 29.25
C ARG A 169 64.42 -7.55 30.37
N ILE A 170 63.33 -6.78 30.43
CA ILE A 170 62.31 -6.94 31.48
C ILE A 170 61.65 -8.31 31.39
N LEU A 171 61.32 -8.79 30.19
CA LEU A 171 60.75 -10.13 30.02
C LEU A 171 61.73 -11.23 30.49
N ASN A 172 63.02 -11.06 30.25
CA ASN A 172 64.03 -12.01 30.70
C ASN A 172 64.23 -11.97 32.23
N GLU A 173 64.26 -10.79 32.84
CA GLU A 173 64.41 -10.63 34.30
C GLU A 173 63.19 -11.17 35.07
N GLU A 174 61.99 -10.88 34.57
CA GLU A 174 60.74 -11.19 35.27
C GLU A 174 60.23 -12.61 35.06
N LEU A 175 60.49 -13.20 33.88
CA LEU A 175 59.99 -14.52 33.52
C LEU A 175 61.10 -15.57 33.36
N ASN A 176 62.38 -15.16 33.36
CA ASN A 176 63.52 -16.02 33.04
C ASN A 176 63.38 -16.73 31.67
N VAL A 177 62.77 -16.03 30.71
CA VAL A 177 62.57 -16.52 29.32
C VAL A 177 63.36 -15.63 28.37
N LYS A 178 64.29 -16.23 27.62
CA LYS A 178 64.99 -15.56 26.51
C LYS A 178 64.04 -15.41 25.31
N ALA A 179 63.26 -14.34 25.32
CA ALA A 179 62.31 -14.06 24.25
C ALA A 179 62.95 -13.23 23.12
N GLY A 180 62.89 -13.74 21.89
CA GLY A 180 63.20 -12.95 20.70
C GLY A 180 62.10 -11.93 20.43
N VAL A 181 62.40 -10.64 20.59
CA VAL A 181 61.47 -9.55 20.26
C VAL A 181 61.79 -9.06 18.84
N ASN A 182 60.81 -9.09 17.93
CA ASN A 182 60.94 -8.52 16.60
C ASN A 182 60.79 -6.99 16.67
N LYS A 183 59.65 -6.53 17.18
CA LYS A 183 59.27 -5.11 17.30
C LYS A 183 58.52 -4.85 18.62
N ALA A 184 58.60 -3.62 19.11
CA ALA A 184 57.82 -3.15 20.24
C ALA A 184 57.36 -1.71 19.99
N TYR A 185 56.12 -1.40 20.38
CA TYR A 185 55.57 -0.06 20.29
C TYR A 185 54.60 0.24 21.44
N ARG A 186 54.55 1.51 21.83
CA ARG A 186 53.72 2.00 22.93
C ARG A 186 52.32 2.33 22.42
N ILE A 187 51.29 1.80 23.08
CA ILE A 187 49.87 2.08 22.77
C ILE A 187 49.24 2.96 23.85
N GLY A 188 49.73 2.92 25.09
CA GLY A 188 49.23 3.75 26.18
C GLY A 188 50.31 4.10 27.20
N VAL A 189 49.93 4.74 28.30
CA VAL A 189 50.90 5.23 29.30
C VAL A 189 51.78 4.10 29.84
N LYS A 190 51.18 2.99 30.28
CA LYS A 190 51.90 1.80 30.74
C LYS A 190 51.53 0.57 29.91
N LYS A 191 51.28 0.73 28.60
CA LYS A 191 50.77 -0.35 27.74
C LYS A 191 51.54 -0.41 26.42
N TYR A 192 52.06 -1.58 26.11
CA TYR A 192 52.92 -1.84 24.96
C TYR A 192 52.45 -3.09 24.21
N VAL A 193 52.60 -3.08 22.89
CA VAL A 193 52.50 -4.28 22.06
C VAL A 193 53.90 -4.70 21.65
N VAL A 194 54.14 -5.99 21.76
CA VAL A 194 55.43 -6.63 21.52
C VAL A 194 55.20 -7.76 20.53
N GLU A 195 55.80 -7.65 19.35
CA GLU A 195 55.82 -8.69 18.33
C GLU A 195 57.01 -9.61 18.63
N LEU A 196 56.75 -10.88 18.92
CA LEU A 196 57.77 -11.89 19.15
C LEU A 196 58.20 -12.55 17.84
N THR A 197 59.41 -13.08 17.79
CA THR A 197 59.91 -13.84 16.63
C THR A 197 59.11 -15.12 16.46
N ASP A 198 58.92 -15.85 17.55
CA ASP A 198 58.39 -17.21 17.52
C ASP A 198 57.14 -17.38 18.37
N TRP A 199 56.23 -18.22 17.88
CA TRP A 199 55.02 -18.60 18.59
C TRP A 199 55.32 -19.38 19.88
N GLU A 200 56.41 -20.14 19.89
CA GLU A 200 56.82 -20.92 21.07
C GLU A 200 57.22 -20.01 22.24
N SER A 201 57.98 -18.93 21.97
CA SER A 201 58.31 -17.93 22.99
C SER A 201 57.05 -17.27 23.56
N LYS A 202 56.03 -17.00 22.71
CA LYS A 202 54.73 -16.49 23.17
C LYS A 202 54.06 -17.46 24.14
N ILE A 203 54.01 -18.76 23.81
CA ILE A 203 53.41 -19.77 24.68
C ILE A 203 54.16 -19.86 26.01
N GLN A 204 55.49 -19.86 25.99
CA GLN A 204 56.30 -19.92 27.22
C GLN A 204 56.03 -18.71 28.12
N ILE A 205 56.04 -17.49 27.57
CA ILE A 205 55.69 -16.26 28.31
C ILE A 205 54.28 -16.38 28.91
N LEU A 206 53.29 -16.81 28.13
CA LEU A 206 51.91 -16.92 28.59
C LEU A 206 51.68 -18.03 29.63
N LYS A 207 52.51 -19.07 29.65
CA LYS A 207 52.49 -20.11 30.70
C LYS A 207 53.12 -19.59 31.99
N THR A 208 54.27 -18.92 31.88
CA THR A 208 55.02 -18.40 33.03
C THR A 208 54.40 -17.13 33.62
N LYS A 209 53.46 -16.47 32.91
CA LYS A 209 52.79 -15.24 33.38
C LYS A 209 52.14 -15.35 34.77
N LYS A 210 51.84 -16.56 35.26
CA LYS A 210 51.33 -16.77 36.63
C LYS A 210 52.28 -16.26 37.70
N VAL A 211 53.59 -16.24 37.43
CA VAL A 211 54.63 -15.71 38.34
C VAL A 211 54.45 -14.20 38.58
N LEU A 212 53.82 -13.49 37.64
CA LEU A 212 53.53 -12.07 37.75
C LEU A 212 52.31 -11.77 38.64
N LYS A 213 51.60 -12.78 39.13
CA LYS A 213 50.40 -12.59 39.96
C LYS A 213 50.80 -11.93 41.28
N GLY A 214 50.33 -10.70 41.50
CA GLY A 214 50.66 -9.88 42.67
C GLY A 214 51.70 -8.79 42.40
N LYS A 215 52.30 -8.75 41.20
CA LYS A 215 53.08 -7.61 40.70
C LYS A 215 52.17 -6.66 39.91
N ASP A 216 52.62 -5.43 39.71
CA ASP A 216 51.92 -4.42 38.90
C ASP A 216 52.03 -4.65 37.38
N MET A 217 52.55 -5.80 36.95
CA MET A 217 52.78 -6.14 35.53
C MET A 217 51.84 -7.25 35.05
N TYR A 218 51.19 -7.02 33.92
CA TYR A 218 50.26 -7.97 33.29
C TYR A 218 50.63 -8.23 31.84
N ILE A 219 50.55 -9.50 31.43
CA ILE A 219 50.82 -9.93 30.06
C ILE A 219 49.63 -10.69 29.51
N GLU A 220 49.16 -10.24 28.36
CA GLU A 220 48.03 -10.83 27.63
C GLU A 220 48.42 -11.08 26.18
N SER A 221 47.69 -11.97 25.51
CA SER A 221 47.78 -12.07 24.05
C SER A 221 47.09 -10.87 23.41
N GLU A 222 47.66 -10.34 22.33
CA GLU A 222 46.88 -9.47 21.45
C GLU A 222 45.75 -10.28 20.81
N LEU A 223 44.57 -9.68 20.73
CA LEU A 223 43.33 -10.31 20.28
C LEU A 223 42.74 -9.49 19.13
N THR A 224 42.00 -10.15 18.25
CA THR A 224 41.26 -9.44 17.20
C THR A 224 40.11 -8.62 17.80
N ARG A 225 39.54 -7.75 16.98
CA ARG A 225 38.39 -6.94 17.41
C ARG A 225 37.20 -7.81 17.85
N GLU A 226 36.96 -8.91 17.15
CA GLU A 226 35.89 -9.87 17.48
C GLU A 226 36.17 -10.58 18.80
N GLU A 227 37.39 -11.08 18.99
CA GLU A 227 37.81 -11.76 20.22
C GLU A 227 37.76 -10.81 21.43
N MET A 228 38.18 -9.55 21.26
CA MET A 228 38.05 -8.53 22.31
C MET A 228 36.58 -8.29 22.68
N ALA A 229 35.68 -8.26 21.70
CA ALA A 229 34.24 -8.10 21.95
C ALA A 229 33.67 -9.29 22.72
N ILE A 230 34.07 -10.53 22.37
CA ILE A 230 33.69 -11.74 23.11
C ILE A 230 34.21 -11.68 24.55
N GLN A 231 35.48 -11.34 24.76
CA GLN A 231 36.03 -11.22 26.11
C GLN A 231 35.36 -10.12 26.93
N LYS A 232 35.00 -9.00 26.31
CA LYS A 232 34.22 -7.95 26.97
C LYS A 232 32.87 -8.48 27.44
N LYS A 233 32.12 -9.16 26.57
CA LYS A 233 30.83 -9.77 26.92
C LYS A 233 30.96 -10.75 28.08
N ILE A 234 31.96 -11.64 28.05
CA ILE A 234 32.22 -12.59 29.15
C ILE A 234 32.49 -11.85 30.48
N ARG A 235 33.29 -10.77 30.43
CA ARG A 235 33.57 -9.97 31.63
C ARG A 235 32.35 -9.25 32.15
N ASP A 236 31.48 -8.76 31.27
CA ASP A 236 30.28 -8.03 31.66
C ASP A 236 29.28 -9.00 32.35
N ILE A 237 29.06 -10.19 31.78
CA ILE A 237 28.25 -11.26 32.40
C ILE A 237 28.81 -11.65 33.78
N ALA A 238 30.12 -11.87 33.88
CA ALA A 238 30.75 -12.25 35.15
C ALA A 238 30.71 -11.16 36.24
N ARG A 239 30.43 -9.90 35.87
CA ARG A 239 30.18 -8.82 36.85
C ARG A 239 28.73 -8.76 37.29
N GLU A 240 27.80 -9.09 36.41
CA GLU A 240 26.37 -9.15 36.74
C GLU A 240 26.03 -10.32 37.66
N GLU A 241 26.77 -11.44 37.54
CA GLU A 241 26.62 -12.62 38.42
C GLU A 241 27.31 -12.49 39.79
N ARG A 242 28.01 -11.39 40.07
CA ARG A 242 28.69 -11.11 41.35
C ARG A 242 27.88 -10.19 42.23
#